data_AF-A0A2P5FGX6-F1
#
_entry.id   AF-A0A2P5FGX6-F1
#
_cell.length_a   1.000
_cell.length_b   1.000
_cell.length_c   1.000
_cell.angle_alpha   90.00
_cell.angle_beta   90.00
_cell.angle_gamma   90.00
#
_symmetry.space_group_name_H-M   'P 1'
#
loop_
_entity.id
_entity.type
_entity.pdbx_description
1 polymer ?
#
loop_
_entity_poly.entity_id
_entity_poly.type
_entity_poly.pdbx_seq_one_letter_code
_entity_poly.pdbx_strand_id
1 'polypeptide(L)'
;METQSPKEQNKMLPPQPGTFEDREELIKYVRDFGASQGYVVTIKKSRKDRRVILGCDRGGIYRNRRKIDESKRKRKASSRLINCPFEAIGKKEDDVWVLAIKNGEHNHEALRDMSEHPYSRRFTEEEVRQIKLMTEAGIKPRQVLKALKQSNPELQSTPRHLYNLKAKIRQGTLSEKSFNSWRPSRSVSVNTSTSTSEGTLQNNQPLKVPNFIGGKFVDSHGCSVIDVINPATQEVVSQVPLSTYVEFKAAVSSAKQAFYSWKNTPITTRQRIMFKLLELIGRDIDKLAMNITIEQGKTSKGAQGDVLRGLEVVEHACGMANLQIGEFVPNSSNGIDTYCIREPLGVCAGICPVNYPAMTPLWVCLVSFALFGYFLFPFLFFYLFKKKKFNSKNLLVFYGISCFLFLFVLRFPCAFFDS
;
A
#
# COMPACT_ATOMS: atom_id res chain seq x y z
N MET A 1 23.25 0.51 -61.85
CA MET A 1 21.82 0.33 -61.53
C MET A 1 21.51 1.17 -60.30
N GLU A 2 21.06 2.38 -60.56
CA GLU A 2 20.39 3.24 -59.58
C GLU A 2 19.16 2.53 -59.02
N THR A 3 18.94 2.62 -57.72
CA THR A 3 17.59 2.57 -57.16
C THR A 3 17.42 3.75 -56.21
N GLN A 4 16.51 4.64 -56.60
CA GLN A 4 16.12 5.86 -55.90
C GLN A 4 15.30 5.53 -54.64
N SER A 5 15.46 6.40 -53.63
CA SER A 5 14.57 6.60 -52.45
C SER A 5 13.16 7.07 -52.88
N PRO A 6 12.08 7.11 -52.04
CA PRO A 6 12.12 7.47 -50.61
C PRO A 6 11.12 6.74 -49.67
N LYS A 7 11.55 6.42 -48.43
CA LYS A 7 10.59 6.29 -47.33
C LYS A 7 10.30 7.69 -46.81
N GLU A 8 9.29 8.35 -47.38
CA GLU A 8 8.68 9.53 -46.77
C GLU A 8 8.29 9.18 -45.34
N GLN A 9 9.02 9.76 -44.39
CA GLN A 9 8.69 9.69 -42.98
C GLN A 9 7.33 10.39 -42.82
N ASN A 10 6.32 9.69 -42.29
CA ASN A 10 5.04 10.26 -41.88
C ASN A 10 5.28 11.31 -40.79
N LYS A 11 5.71 12.50 -41.21
CA LYS A 11 5.80 13.70 -40.39
C LYS A 11 4.38 14.15 -40.13
N MET A 12 4.02 14.28 -38.86
CA MET A 12 2.78 14.93 -38.46
C MET A 12 2.72 16.31 -39.12
N LEU A 13 1.69 16.57 -39.93
CA LEU A 13 1.39 17.94 -40.32
C LEU A 13 1.04 18.71 -39.05
N PRO A 14 1.57 19.93 -38.82
CA PRO A 14 1.17 20.71 -37.66
C PRO A 14 -0.35 20.97 -37.67
N PRO A 15 -1.06 20.98 -36.52
CA PRO A 15 -2.46 21.39 -36.49
C PRO A 15 -2.63 22.77 -37.14
N GLN A 16 -3.79 23.08 -37.73
CA GLN A 16 -3.93 24.43 -38.28
C GLN A 16 -4.00 25.46 -37.14
N PRO A 17 -3.30 26.61 -37.25
CA PRO A 17 -3.50 27.72 -36.34
C PRO A 17 -4.97 28.13 -36.37
N GLY A 18 -5.55 28.36 -35.19
CA GLY A 18 -6.97 28.65 -35.05
C GLY A 18 -7.25 29.46 -33.80
N THR A 19 -8.41 30.10 -33.80
CA THR A 19 -8.99 30.83 -32.69
C THR A 19 -10.08 29.98 -32.03
N PHE A 20 -10.09 29.96 -30.70
CA PHE A 20 -11.02 29.18 -29.89
C PHE A 20 -11.66 30.10 -28.86
N GLU A 21 -12.94 29.89 -28.55
CA GLU A 21 -13.64 30.67 -27.52
C GLU A 21 -13.09 30.30 -26.13
N ASP A 22 -12.86 29.01 -25.91
CA ASP A 22 -12.41 28.47 -24.63
C ASP A 22 -11.01 27.86 -24.67
N ARG A 23 -10.31 28.01 -23.55
CA ARG A 23 -9.01 27.37 -23.29
C ARG A 23 -9.09 25.86 -23.49
N GLU A 24 -10.18 25.26 -23.06
CA GLU A 24 -10.37 23.81 -23.05
C GLU A 24 -10.59 23.27 -24.45
N GLU A 25 -11.30 24.04 -25.28
CA GLU A 25 -11.53 23.72 -26.68
C GLU A 25 -10.23 23.72 -27.49
N LEU A 26 -9.37 24.73 -27.30
CA LEU A 26 -8.03 24.77 -27.90
C LEU A 26 -7.20 23.55 -27.52
N ILE A 27 -7.20 23.18 -26.24
CA ILE A 27 -6.44 22.02 -25.75
C ILE A 27 -7.00 20.72 -26.34
N LYS A 28 -8.33 20.60 -26.45
CA LYS A 28 -9.01 19.44 -27.03
C LYS A 28 -8.65 19.29 -28.51
N TYR A 29 -8.74 20.37 -29.28
CA TYR A 29 -8.38 20.39 -30.70
C TYR A 29 -6.96 19.84 -30.96
N VAL A 30 -5.96 20.34 -30.22
CA VAL A 30 -4.56 19.91 -30.40
C VAL A 30 -4.35 18.45 -29.98
N ARG A 31 -5.07 17.98 -28.96
CA ARG A 31 -4.99 16.58 -28.50
C ARG A 31 -5.65 15.62 -29.46
N ASP A 32 -6.83 15.95 -29.96
CA ASP A 32 -7.58 15.12 -30.90
C ASP A 32 -6.82 15.02 -32.23
N PHE A 33 -6.23 16.13 -32.68
CA PHE A 33 -5.33 16.15 -33.82
C PHE A 33 -4.05 15.32 -33.60
N GLY A 34 -3.44 15.40 -32.40
CA GLY A 34 -2.33 14.52 -32.06
C GLY A 34 -2.72 13.04 -32.08
N ALA A 35 -3.86 12.70 -31.50
CA ALA A 35 -4.35 11.33 -31.40
C ALA A 35 -4.70 10.72 -32.77
N SER A 36 -5.26 11.51 -33.69
CA SER A 36 -5.53 11.05 -35.07
C SER A 36 -4.25 10.73 -35.84
N GLN A 37 -3.14 11.37 -35.47
CA GLN A 37 -1.81 11.16 -36.03
C GLN A 37 -0.95 10.17 -35.21
N GLY A 38 -1.51 9.55 -34.16
CA GLY A 38 -0.80 8.58 -33.32
C GLY A 38 0.20 9.17 -32.33
N TYR A 39 0.06 10.46 -31.99
CA TYR A 39 0.89 11.18 -31.03
C TYR A 39 0.08 11.59 -29.79
N VAL A 40 0.73 11.62 -28.62
CA VAL A 40 0.07 12.07 -27.38
C VAL A 40 0.60 13.42 -26.94
N VAL A 41 -0.31 14.40 -26.85
CA VAL A 41 0.01 15.78 -26.44
C VAL A 41 -0.39 16.02 -24.98
N THR A 42 0.52 16.61 -24.22
CA THR A 42 0.38 16.91 -22.79
C THR A 42 0.67 18.38 -22.49
N ILE A 43 0.20 18.89 -21.36
CA ILE A 43 0.45 20.27 -20.93
C ILE A 43 1.85 20.33 -20.27
N LYS A 44 2.80 21.04 -20.88
CA LYS A 44 4.15 21.27 -20.33
C LYS A 44 4.14 22.35 -19.25
N LYS A 45 3.48 23.48 -19.53
CA LYS A 45 3.33 24.61 -18.61
C LYS A 45 1.98 25.28 -18.87
N SER A 46 1.32 25.76 -17.84
CA SER A 46 0.11 26.56 -17.99
C SER A 46 0.09 27.65 -16.92
N ARG A 47 -0.34 28.85 -17.30
CA ARG A 47 -0.76 29.90 -16.38
C ARG A 47 -2.24 30.15 -16.64
N LYS A 48 -3.04 30.02 -15.59
CA LYS A 48 -4.50 30.20 -15.65
C LYS A 48 -4.82 31.55 -16.31
N ASP A 49 -5.73 31.53 -17.27
CA ASP A 49 -6.26 32.70 -17.98
C ASP A 49 -5.24 33.59 -18.74
N ARG A 50 -4.04 33.06 -19.05
CA ARG A 50 -3.04 33.78 -19.88
C ARG A 50 -2.41 32.95 -20.99
N ARG A 51 -1.90 31.76 -20.66
CA ARG A 51 -1.17 30.92 -21.63
C ARG A 51 -1.16 29.44 -21.27
N VAL A 52 -1.14 28.60 -22.29
CA VAL A 52 -0.92 27.16 -22.19
C VAL A 52 0.16 26.73 -23.19
N ILE A 53 1.11 25.91 -22.72
CA ILE A 53 2.14 25.30 -23.55
C ILE A 53 1.87 23.81 -23.59
N LEU A 54 1.62 23.32 -24.80
CA LEU A 54 1.36 21.92 -25.12
C LEU A 54 2.61 21.31 -25.75
N GLY A 55 2.89 20.05 -25.45
CA GLY A 55 4.02 19.33 -26.02
C GLY A 55 3.84 17.81 -25.96
N CYS A 56 4.67 17.08 -26.70
CA CYS A 56 4.60 15.61 -26.74
C CYS A 56 4.85 15.00 -25.35
N ASP A 57 4.19 13.89 -25.04
CA ASP A 57 4.36 13.11 -23.81
C ASP A 57 5.78 12.56 -23.61
N ARG A 58 6.53 12.36 -24.72
CA ARG A 58 7.95 11.98 -24.72
C ARG A 58 8.90 13.19 -24.71
N GLY A 59 8.38 14.40 -24.53
CA GLY A 59 9.13 15.65 -24.51
C GLY A 59 9.83 15.95 -23.18
N GLY A 60 11.03 16.53 -23.25
CA GLY A 60 11.85 16.93 -22.09
C GLY A 60 12.86 15.87 -21.62
N ILE A 61 13.49 16.15 -20.48
CA ILE A 61 14.56 15.33 -19.88
C ILE A 61 14.19 15.08 -18.41
N TYR A 62 14.42 13.87 -17.92
CA TYR A 62 14.15 13.54 -16.52
C TYR A 62 15.09 14.30 -15.59
N ARG A 63 14.53 15.01 -14.59
CA ARG A 63 15.34 15.75 -13.62
C ARG A 63 15.86 14.80 -12.55
N ASN A 64 17.18 14.62 -12.48
CA ASN A 64 17.83 13.83 -11.44
C ASN A 64 17.81 14.54 -10.07
N ARG A 65 16.64 14.59 -9.43
CA ARG A 65 16.46 15.27 -8.13
C ARG A 65 17.32 14.68 -7.01
N ARG A 66 17.76 13.42 -7.14
CA ARG A 66 18.57 12.72 -6.13
C ARG A 66 20.07 12.74 -6.41
N LYS A 67 20.52 13.39 -7.51
CA LYS A 67 21.92 13.42 -7.97
C LYS A 67 22.56 12.02 -8.00
N ILE A 68 21.79 10.98 -8.31
CA ILE A 68 22.30 9.61 -8.37
C ILE A 68 22.94 9.44 -9.75
N ASP A 69 24.22 9.12 -9.77
CA ASP A 69 24.94 8.84 -11.01
C ASP A 69 24.31 7.63 -11.76
N GLU A 70 24.18 7.73 -13.07
CA GLU A 70 23.53 6.73 -13.93
C GLU A 70 24.21 5.36 -13.79
N SER A 71 25.53 5.38 -13.53
CA SER A 71 26.38 4.21 -13.26
C SER A 71 25.97 3.41 -12.00
N LYS A 72 25.41 4.08 -10.99
CA LYS A 72 25.01 3.47 -9.70
C LYS A 72 23.59 2.92 -9.71
N ARG A 73 22.87 3.06 -10.84
CA ARG A 73 21.47 2.67 -10.95
C ARG A 73 21.36 1.17 -11.18
N LYS A 74 20.95 0.42 -10.13
CA LYS A 74 20.73 -1.05 -10.19
C LYS A 74 19.67 -1.52 -11.21
N ARG A 75 18.83 -0.64 -11.76
CA ARG A 75 17.87 -0.95 -12.82
C ARG A 75 17.98 0.04 -13.97
N LYS A 76 18.39 -0.45 -15.15
CA LYS A 76 18.34 0.29 -16.42
C LYS A 76 16.89 0.30 -16.94
N ALA A 77 16.04 1.15 -16.37
CA ALA A 77 14.74 1.44 -16.97
C ALA A 77 14.97 2.50 -18.05
N SER A 78 14.69 2.17 -19.33
CA SER A 78 14.74 3.14 -20.42
C SER A 78 13.81 4.32 -20.09
N SER A 79 14.36 5.53 -20.18
CA SER A 79 13.57 6.75 -20.03
C SER A 79 12.54 6.82 -21.14
N ARG A 80 11.27 7.04 -20.80
CA ARG A 80 10.22 7.34 -21.80
C ARG A 80 10.41 8.71 -22.45
N LEU A 81 11.10 9.63 -21.77
CA LEU A 81 11.40 10.96 -22.30
C LEU A 81 12.62 10.86 -23.23
N ILE A 82 12.44 11.31 -24.47
CA ILE A 82 13.46 11.32 -25.54
C ILE A 82 13.72 12.75 -26.05
N ASN A 83 13.33 13.75 -25.25
CA ASN A 83 13.44 15.16 -25.59
C ASN A 83 12.74 15.54 -26.90
N CYS A 84 11.55 15.00 -27.15
CA CYS A 84 10.75 15.33 -28.34
C CYS A 84 10.48 16.84 -28.46
N PRO A 85 10.76 17.47 -29.64
CA PRO A 85 10.77 18.92 -29.81
C PRO A 85 9.39 19.55 -30.01
N PHE A 86 8.35 18.75 -30.27
CA PHE A 86 6.98 19.26 -30.47
C PHE A 86 6.52 20.21 -29.36
N GLU A 87 6.09 21.40 -29.78
CA GLU A 87 5.60 22.46 -28.90
C GLU A 87 4.57 23.34 -29.61
N ALA A 88 3.39 23.44 -29.01
CA ALA A 88 2.31 24.33 -29.42
C ALA A 88 1.93 25.25 -28.25
N ILE A 89 1.54 26.48 -28.56
CA ILE A 89 1.28 27.53 -27.57
C ILE A 89 -0.12 28.09 -27.81
N GLY A 90 -0.97 28.01 -26.79
CA GLY A 90 -2.21 28.78 -26.73
C GLY A 90 -2.00 30.05 -25.90
N LYS A 91 -2.35 31.21 -26.45
CA LYS A 91 -2.38 32.50 -25.74
C LYS A 91 -3.79 33.08 -25.77
N LYS A 92 -4.17 33.80 -24.72
CA LYS A 92 -5.43 34.55 -24.69
C LYS A 92 -5.16 35.99 -25.17
N GLU A 93 -5.78 36.38 -26.28
CA GLU A 93 -5.70 37.70 -26.93
C GLU A 93 -7.14 38.18 -27.16
N ASP A 94 -7.51 39.37 -26.67
CA ASP A 94 -8.86 39.97 -26.81
C ASP A 94 -10.03 39.02 -26.51
N ASP A 95 -9.93 38.33 -25.36
CA ASP A 95 -10.87 37.32 -24.89
C ASP A 95 -10.99 36.04 -25.74
N VAL A 96 -10.20 35.90 -26.80
CA VAL A 96 -10.14 34.71 -27.66
C VAL A 96 -8.82 33.95 -27.45
N TRP A 97 -8.85 32.63 -27.54
CA TRP A 97 -7.66 31.78 -27.44
C TRP A 97 -7.06 31.51 -28.82
N VAL A 98 -5.85 32.02 -29.06
CA VAL A 98 -5.10 31.84 -30.31
C VAL A 98 -4.09 30.71 -30.15
N LEU A 99 -4.15 29.73 -31.06
CA LEU A 99 -3.18 28.63 -31.16
C LEU A 99 -2.05 28.98 -32.14
N ALA A 100 -0.80 28.98 -31.64
CA ALA A 100 0.40 29.13 -32.44
C ALA A 100 1.31 27.91 -32.28
N ILE A 101 1.81 27.37 -33.38
CA ILE A 101 2.71 26.21 -33.38
C ILE A 101 4.14 26.70 -33.44
N LYS A 102 4.92 26.33 -32.42
CA LYS A 102 6.32 26.72 -32.34
C LYS A 102 7.21 25.68 -33.01
N ASN A 103 6.90 24.40 -32.80
CA ASN A 103 7.56 23.30 -33.49
C ASN A 103 6.58 22.15 -33.71
N GLY A 104 6.35 21.79 -34.98
CA GLY A 104 5.46 20.70 -35.39
C GLY A 104 6.16 19.34 -35.55
N GLU A 105 7.49 19.29 -35.44
CA GLU A 105 8.23 18.05 -35.70
C GLU A 105 8.30 17.13 -34.47
N HIS A 106 8.35 15.83 -34.75
CA HIS A 106 8.57 14.76 -33.77
C HIS A 106 9.83 13.98 -34.13
N ASN A 107 10.61 13.60 -33.12
CA ASN A 107 11.83 12.79 -33.28
C ASN A 107 11.59 11.28 -33.05
N HIS A 108 10.34 10.84 -33.18
CA HIS A 108 9.95 9.45 -33.02
C HIS A 108 8.75 9.13 -33.90
N GLU A 109 8.61 7.85 -34.25
CA GLU A 109 7.46 7.36 -35.01
C GLU A 109 6.16 7.49 -34.20
N ALA A 110 5.06 7.65 -34.93
CA ALA A 110 3.70 7.57 -34.40
C ALA A 110 3.42 6.19 -33.81
N LEU A 111 2.53 6.14 -32.80
CA LEU A 111 2.05 4.88 -32.23
C LEU A 111 1.16 4.15 -33.24
N ARG A 112 1.46 2.88 -33.51
CA ARG A 112 0.65 2.01 -34.39
C ARG A 112 -0.70 1.67 -33.78
N ASP A 113 -0.75 1.50 -32.46
CA ASP A 113 -1.98 1.29 -31.70
C ASP A 113 -1.98 2.19 -30.45
N MET A 114 -2.98 3.08 -30.38
CA MET A 114 -3.18 3.99 -29.26
C MET A 114 -3.67 3.27 -28.00
N SER A 115 -4.20 2.06 -28.14
CA SER A 115 -4.73 1.23 -27.04
C SER A 115 -3.62 0.76 -26.09
N GLU A 116 -2.41 0.51 -26.61
CA GLU A 116 -1.25 0.10 -25.81
C GLU A 116 -0.68 1.26 -24.97
N HIS A 117 -0.95 2.49 -25.40
CA HIS A 117 -0.37 3.66 -24.78
C HIS A 117 -0.99 3.93 -23.40
N PRO A 118 -0.22 4.24 -22.33
CA PRO A 118 -0.79 4.47 -21.00
C PRO A 118 -1.86 5.59 -20.90
N TYR A 119 -1.96 6.43 -21.92
CA TYR A 119 -3.02 7.42 -22.06
C TYR A 119 -4.41 6.78 -22.29
N SER A 120 -4.51 5.64 -22.99
CA SER A 120 -5.76 4.90 -23.24
C SER A 120 -6.40 4.37 -21.96
N ARG A 121 -5.62 4.25 -20.88
CA ARG A 121 -6.03 3.67 -19.60
C ARG A 121 -6.53 4.72 -18.60
N ARG A 122 -6.74 5.97 -19.05
CA ARG A 122 -7.35 7.05 -18.26
C ARG A 122 -8.85 7.02 -18.44
N PHE A 123 -9.59 7.31 -17.36
CA PHE A 123 -11.04 7.44 -17.44
C PHE A 123 -11.43 8.73 -18.16
N THR A 124 -12.53 8.62 -18.88
CA THR A 124 -13.21 9.77 -19.45
C THR A 124 -13.97 10.52 -18.34
N GLU A 125 -14.22 11.82 -18.46
CA GLU A 125 -15.05 12.67 -17.59
C GLU A 125 -16.44 12.09 -17.34
N GLU A 126 -17.08 11.49 -18.35
CA GLU A 126 -18.38 10.85 -18.13
C GLU A 126 -18.20 9.60 -17.26
N GLU A 127 -17.17 8.79 -17.55
CA GLU A 127 -16.80 7.67 -16.70
C GLU A 127 -16.40 8.15 -15.29
N VAL A 128 -15.73 9.30 -15.14
CA VAL A 128 -15.35 9.87 -13.83
C VAL A 128 -16.59 10.37 -13.08
N ARG A 129 -17.56 10.99 -13.75
CA ARG A 129 -18.85 11.38 -13.17
C ARG A 129 -19.62 10.16 -12.69
N GLN A 130 -19.72 9.12 -13.53
CA GLN A 130 -20.31 7.84 -13.14
C GLN A 130 -19.55 7.21 -11.97
N ILE A 131 -18.21 7.20 -11.99
CA ILE A 131 -17.39 6.71 -10.88
C ILE A 131 -17.67 7.50 -9.60
N LYS A 132 -17.84 8.82 -9.68
CA LYS A 132 -18.16 9.68 -8.53
C LYS A 132 -19.54 9.31 -7.97
N LEU A 133 -20.58 9.30 -8.80
CA LEU A 133 -21.95 8.93 -8.41
C LEU A 133 -22.01 7.52 -7.80
N MET A 134 -21.41 6.53 -8.47
CA MET A 134 -21.37 5.16 -7.97
C MET A 134 -20.55 5.03 -6.68
N THR A 135 -19.51 5.86 -6.52
CA THR A 135 -18.70 5.90 -5.29
C THR A 135 -19.46 6.53 -4.13
N GLU A 136 -20.23 7.60 -4.37
CA GLU A 136 -21.09 8.25 -3.40
C GLU A 136 -22.26 7.33 -3.00
N ALA A 137 -22.80 6.56 -3.94
CA ALA A 137 -23.79 5.50 -3.69
C ALA A 137 -23.21 4.24 -3.02
N GLY A 138 -21.93 4.24 -2.63
CA GLY A 138 -21.31 3.12 -1.91
C GLY A 138 -21.01 1.87 -2.75
N ILE A 139 -21.10 1.96 -4.08
CA ILE A 139 -20.89 0.81 -4.99
C ILE A 139 -19.41 0.38 -4.97
N LYS A 140 -19.18 -0.93 -4.86
CA LYS A 140 -17.84 -1.51 -4.74
C LYS A 140 -17.02 -1.24 -6.02
N PRO A 141 -15.71 -0.94 -5.95
CA PRO A 141 -14.87 -0.64 -7.11
C PRO A 141 -14.90 -1.69 -8.25
N ARG A 142 -15.03 -2.98 -7.91
CA ARG A 142 -15.20 -4.05 -8.91
C ARG A 142 -16.51 -3.93 -9.68
N GLN A 143 -17.60 -3.54 -9.01
CA GLN A 143 -18.90 -3.31 -9.64
C GLN A 143 -18.87 -2.03 -10.49
N VAL A 144 -18.19 -0.98 -10.04
CA VAL A 144 -17.98 0.25 -10.82
C VAL A 144 -17.24 -0.08 -12.12
N LEU A 145 -16.09 -0.78 -12.06
CA LEU A 145 -15.38 -1.19 -13.28
C LEU A 145 -16.18 -2.16 -14.15
N LYS A 146 -16.98 -3.05 -13.56
CA LYS A 146 -17.85 -3.95 -14.32
C LYS A 146 -18.93 -3.18 -15.07
N ALA A 147 -19.57 -2.21 -14.41
CA ALA A 147 -20.56 -1.33 -15.04
C ALA A 147 -19.93 -0.49 -16.14
N LEU A 148 -18.77 0.13 -15.89
CA LEU A 148 -18.05 0.89 -16.90
C LEU A 148 -17.62 0.03 -18.10
N LYS A 149 -17.24 -1.23 -17.88
CA LYS A 149 -16.93 -2.17 -18.97
C LYS A 149 -18.17 -2.66 -19.72
N GLN A 150 -19.33 -2.71 -19.08
CA GLN A 150 -20.60 -2.98 -19.75
C GLN A 150 -20.99 -1.79 -20.66
N SER A 151 -20.75 -0.56 -20.21
CA SER A 151 -20.98 0.65 -21.01
C SER A 151 -19.92 0.86 -22.10
N ASN A 152 -18.68 0.43 -21.84
CA ASN A 152 -17.54 0.60 -22.74
C ASN A 152 -16.65 -0.67 -22.75
N PRO A 153 -16.91 -1.62 -23.67
CA PRO A 153 -16.14 -2.86 -23.77
C PRO A 153 -14.65 -2.65 -24.08
N GLU A 154 -14.27 -1.53 -24.68
CA GLU A 154 -12.88 -1.20 -25.01
C GLU A 154 -12.10 -0.55 -23.85
N LEU A 155 -12.65 -0.52 -22.64
CA LEU A 155 -12.02 0.12 -21.49
C LEU A 155 -10.77 -0.65 -21.01
N GLN A 156 -9.58 -0.10 -21.32
CA GLN A 156 -8.26 -0.63 -20.92
C GLN A 156 -7.83 -0.24 -19.49
N SER A 157 -8.71 0.42 -18.73
CA SER A 157 -8.44 0.89 -17.37
C SER A 157 -8.39 -0.26 -16.37
N THR A 158 -7.36 -0.28 -15.52
CA THR A 158 -7.16 -1.31 -14.50
C THR A 158 -7.76 -0.90 -13.16
N PRO A 159 -8.00 -1.84 -12.21
CA PRO A 159 -8.41 -1.53 -10.84
C PRO A 159 -7.54 -0.47 -10.16
N ARG A 160 -6.23 -0.49 -10.42
CA ARG A 160 -5.28 0.51 -9.92
C ARG A 160 -5.64 1.93 -10.35
N HIS A 161 -6.09 2.12 -11.58
CA HIS A 161 -6.49 3.45 -12.07
C HIS A 161 -7.72 3.95 -11.34
N LEU A 162 -8.69 3.06 -11.09
CA LEU A 162 -9.91 3.40 -10.34
C LEU A 162 -9.59 3.82 -8.91
N TYR A 163 -8.71 3.08 -8.22
CA TYR A 163 -8.29 3.44 -6.86
C TYR A 163 -7.57 4.79 -6.80
N ASN A 164 -6.66 5.06 -7.74
CA ASN A 164 -5.97 6.36 -7.84
C ASN A 164 -6.96 7.52 -8.05
N LEU A 165 -8.00 7.30 -8.87
CA LEU A 165 -9.03 8.29 -9.12
C LEU A 165 -9.91 8.51 -7.88
N LYS A 166 -10.38 7.45 -7.23
CA LYS A 166 -11.17 7.55 -5.98
C LYS A 166 -10.39 8.25 -4.86
N ALA A 167 -9.08 8.00 -4.75
CA ALA A 167 -8.22 8.71 -3.81
C ALA A 167 -8.16 10.22 -4.09
N LYS A 168 -8.08 10.63 -5.36
CA LYS A 168 -8.15 12.05 -5.75
C LYS A 168 -9.50 12.69 -5.46
N ILE A 169 -10.60 11.95 -5.64
CA ILE A 169 -11.96 12.42 -5.31
C ILE A 169 -12.06 12.66 -3.81
N ARG A 170 -11.58 11.73 -2.98
CA ARG A 170 -11.59 11.84 -1.51
C ARG A 170 -10.73 12.99 -0.97
N GLN A 171 -9.64 13.32 -1.65
CA GLN A 171 -8.73 14.41 -1.23
C GLN A 171 -9.30 15.82 -1.51
N GLY A 172 -10.51 15.93 -2.10
CA GLY A 172 -11.10 17.23 -2.43
C GLY A 172 -10.36 18.00 -3.53
N THR A 173 -9.29 17.42 -4.10
CA THR A 173 -8.47 18.01 -5.17
C THR A 173 -9.23 18.14 -6.49
N LEU A 174 -10.40 17.50 -6.60
CA LEU A 174 -11.28 17.54 -7.77
C LEU A 174 -12.43 18.54 -7.52
N SER A 175 -12.18 19.81 -7.86
CA SER A 175 -13.26 20.77 -8.14
C SER A 175 -14.06 20.30 -9.35
N GLU A 176 -15.37 20.59 -9.41
CA GLU A 176 -16.23 20.33 -10.58
C GLU A 176 -15.69 20.93 -11.90
N LYS A 177 -14.71 21.85 -11.81
CA LYS A 177 -13.98 22.44 -12.95
C LYS A 177 -12.64 21.74 -13.29
N SER A 178 -12.31 20.63 -12.64
CA SER A 178 -11.03 19.90 -12.79
C SER A 178 -11.12 18.70 -13.75
N PHE A 179 -12.27 18.49 -14.38
CA PHE A 179 -12.45 17.48 -15.40
C PHE A 179 -11.70 17.94 -16.66
N ASN A 180 -10.61 17.25 -17.01
CA ASN A 180 -9.84 17.61 -18.20
C ASN A 180 -9.17 16.37 -18.82
N SER A 181 -9.84 15.87 -19.88
CA SER A 181 -9.46 14.99 -21.01
C SER A 181 -9.11 13.52 -20.72
N TRP A 182 -9.91 12.49 -21.08
CA TRP A 182 -10.72 12.09 -22.26
C TRP A 182 -9.97 11.48 -23.46
N ARG A 183 -10.44 10.26 -23.78
CA ARG A 183 -10.28 9.41 -24.98
C ARG A 183 -11.53 9.65 -25.87
N PRO A 184 -11.46 9.60 -27.21
CA PRO A 184 -12.65 9.76 -28.05
C PRO A 184 -13.70 8.66 -27.80
N SER A 185 -14.99 9.01 -27.70
CA SER A 185 -16.09 8.06 -27.54
C SER A 185 -16.61 7.55 -28.89
N ARG A 186 -16.69 6.24 -29.04
CA ARG A 186 -17.64 5.57 -29.94
C ARG A 186 -18.70 4.92 -29.06
N SER A 187 -19.91 5.48 -28.99
CA SER A 187 -21.00 4.94 -28.19
C SER A 187 -21.95 4.09 -29.05
N VAL A 188 -22.33 2.92 -28.52
CA VAL A 188 -23.56 2.20 -28.91
C VAL A 188 -24.38 2.02 -27.63
N SER A 189 -25.65 2.42 -27.68
CA SER A 189 -26.60 2.39 -26.57
C SER A 189 -27.25 1.01 -26.41
N VAL A 190 -27.29 0.47 -25.20
CA VAL A 190 -28.20 -0.62 -24.82
C VAL A 190 -28.81 -0.32 -23.44
N ASN A 191 -30.14 -0.30 -23.40
CA ASN A 191 -30.94 -0.16 -22.18
C ASN A 191 -31.05 -1.51 -21.47
N THR A 192 -31.00 -1.55 -20.14
CA THR A 192 -31.65 -2.63 -19.38
C THR A 192 -32.05 -2.16 -17.99
N SER A 193 -33.34 -2.31 -17.70
CA SER A 193 -34.00 -2.17 -16.40
C SER A 193 -33.65 -3.33 -15.47
N THR A 194 -33.51 -3.11 -14.17
CA THR A 194 -33.71 -4.19 -13.18
C THR A 194 -34.05 -3.68 -11.78
N SER A 195 -35.18 -4.21 -11.31
CA SER A 195 -35.75 -4.36 -9.96
C SER A 195 -34.91 -4.02 -8.72
N THR A 196 -35.51 -3.19 -7.88
CA THR A 196 -35.21 -2.95 -6.47
C THR A 196 -35.54 -4.16 -5.60
N SER A 197 -34.60 -4.58 -4.76
CA SER A 197 -34.89 -5.29 -3.52
C SER A 197 -34.12 -4.63 -2.37
N GLU A 198 -34.88 -4.09 -1.43
CA GLU A 198 -34.39 -3.41 -0.24
C GLU A 198 -33.81 -4.42 0.76
N GLY A 199 -32.59 -4.16 1.23
CA GLY A 199 -31.92 -4.92 2.27
C GLY A 199 -31.26 -3.98 3.28
N THR A 200 -31.72 -4.08 4.52
CA THR A 200 -31.43 -3.26 5.70
C THR A 200 -29.93 -2.97 5.93
N LEU A 201 -29.56 -1.69 5.93
CA LEU A 201 -28.19 -1.21 6.20
C LEU A 201 -27.89 -1.23 7.71
N GLN A 202 -27.12 -2.21 8.19
CA GLN A 202 -26.43 -2.08 9.48
C GLN A 202 -25.15 -1.26 9.29
N ASN A 203 -25.02 -0.19 10.09
CA ASN A 203 -23.85 0.68 10.19
C ASN A 203 -22.58 -0.12 10.59
N ASN A 204 -21.85 -0.65 9.62
CA ASN A 204 -20.56 -1.31 9.84
C ASN A 204 -19.41 -0.32 9.66
N GLN A 205 -19.10 0.45 10.71
CA GLN A 205 -17.79 1.11 10.76
C GLN A 205 -16.70 0.03 10.98
N PRO A 206 -15.61 0.05 10.20
CA PRO A 206 -14.53 -0.93 10.33
C PRO A 206 -13.82 -0.77 11.66
N LEU A 207 -13.46 -1.90 12.28
CA LEU A 207 -12.99 -1.94 13.65
C LEU A 207 -11.55 -1.41 13.77
N LYS A 208 -11.31 -0.44 14.65
CA LYS A 208 -9.98 0.11 14.93
C LYS A 208 -9.18 -0.80 15.85
N VAL A 209 -7.93 -1.08 15.47
CA VAL A 209 -6.99 -1.91 16.21
C VAL A 209 -6.24 -1.02 17.22
N PRO A 210 -6.35 -1.28 18.54
CA PRO A 210 -5.58 -0.54 19.53
C PRO A 210 -4.12 -0.99 19.55
N ASN A 211 -3.23 -0.08 19.97
CA ASN A 211 -1.85 -0.43 20.32
C ASN A 211 -1.84 -1.26 21.61
N PHE A 212 -0.81 -2.08 21.82
CA PHE A 212 -0.64 -2.77 23.10
C PHE A 212 0.62 -2.26 23.80
N ILE A 213 0.48 -1.43 24.82
CA ILE A 213 1.60 -0.76 25.47
C ILE A 213 1.55 -1.04 26.97
N GLY A 214 2.63 -1.60 27.52
CA GLY A 214 2.76 -1.87 28.96
C GLY A 214 1.68 -2.80 29.53
N GLY A 215 1.20 -3.76 28.73
CA GLY A 215 0.19 -4.71 29.19
C GLY A 215 -1.25 -4.29 29.01
N LYS A 216 -1.50 -3.18 28.31
CA LYS A 216 -2.84 -2.62 28.10
C LYS A 216 -3.06 -2.32 26.63
N PHE A 217 -4.29 -2.48 26.18
CA PHE A 217 -4.73 -1.93 24.91
C PHE A 217 -4.93 -0.42 25.06
N VAL A 218 -4.31 0.34 24.17
CA VAL A 218 -4.28 1.81 24.18
C VAL A 218 -4.65 2.28 22.78
N ASP A 219 -5.71 3.08 22.68
CA ASP A 219 -6.06 3.71 21.41
C ASP A 219 -5.00 4.73 21.02
N SER A 220 -4.62 4.75 19.75
CA SER A 220 -3.64 5.71 19.25
C SER A 220 -4.27 7.09 19.10
N HIS A 221 -3.49 8.12 19.45
CA HIS A 221 -3.76 9.53 19.18
C HIS A 221 -3.35 9.94 17.75
N GLY A 222 -2.86 9.00 16.94
CA GLY A 222 -2.51 9.26 15.54
C GLY A 222 -3.72 9.63 14.69
N CYS A 223 -3.61 10.72 13.92
CA CYS A 223 -4.68 11.19 13.04
C CYS A 223 -4.88 10.34 11.77
N SER A 224 -3.95 9.44 11.48
CA SER A 224 -3.96 8.63 10.25
C SER A 224 -4.10 7.15 10.58
N VAL A 225 -4.95 6.47 9.81
CA VAL A 225 -5.18 5.03 9.93
C VAL A 225 -4.97 4.36 8.56
N ILE A 226 -4.61 3.08 8.59
CA ILE A 226 -4.45 2.21 7.42
C ILE A 226 -5.56 1.18 7.45
N ASP A 227 -6.35 1.11 6.37
CA ASP A 227 -7.37 0.08 6.20
C ASP A 227 -6.70 -1.27 5.90
N VAL A 228 -7.02 -2.29 6.70
CA VAL A 228 -6.68 -3.69 6.45
C VAL A 228 -7.73 -4.28 5.53
N ILE A 229 -7.32 -4.62 4.32
CA ILE A 229 -8.24 -5.03 3.25
C ILE A 229 -8.12 -6.54 3.06
N ASN A 230 -9.24 -7.25 3.10
CA ASN A 230 -9.27 -8.65 2.71
C ASN A 230 -8.96 -8.77 1.22
N PRO A 231 -7.89 -9.47 0.79
CA PRO A 231 -7.49 -9.50 -0.61
C PRO A 231 -8.51 -10.23 -1.51
N ALA A 232 -9.25 -11.20 -0.98
CA ALA A 232 -10.27 -11.93 -1.72
C ALA A 232 -11.54 -11.08 -1.96
N THR A 233 -12.07 -10.49 -0.89
CA THR A 233 -13.35 -9.74 -0.91
C THR A 233 -13.20 -8.25 -1.19
N GLN A 234 -12.01 -7.70 -0.96
CA GLN A 234 -11.67 -6.26 -0.99
C GLN A 234 -12.44 -5.43 0.05
N GLU A 235 -12.99 -6.08 1.08
CA GLU A 235 -13.67 -5.41 2.20
C GLU A 235 -12.66 -5.01 3.28
N VAL A 236 -12.95 -3.90 3.97
CA VAL A 236 -12.14 -3.47 5.11
C VAL A 236 -12.47 -4.35 6.30
N VAL A 237 -11.47 -5.09 6.79
CA VAL A 237 -11.55 -6.00 7.93
C VAL A 237 -11.36 -5.22 9.23
N SER A 238 -10.33 -4.36 9.25
CA SER A 238 -9.94 -3.59 10.42
C SER A 238 -9.17 -2.32 9.99
N GLN A 239 -8.93 -1.41 10.93
CA GLN A 239 -8.13 -0.19 10.73
C GLN A 239 -6.98 -0.14 11.72
N VAL A 240 -5.76 -0.04 11.23
CA VAL A 240 -4.54 0.05 12.05
C VAL A 240 -4.09 1.51 12.13
N PRO A 241 -3.83 2.06 13.32
CA PRO A 241 -3.35 3.43 13.45
C PRO A 241 -1.89 3.56 13.00
N LEU A 242 -1.55 4.69 12.36
CA LEU A 242 -0.17 5.14 12.24
C LEU A 242 0.22 5.77 13.58
N SER A 243 0.89 4.98 14.42
CA SER A 243 1.22 5.40 15.79
C SER A 243 2.25 6.53 15.78
N THR A 244 2.14 7.40 16.79
CA THR A 244 2.96 8.59 16.89
C THR A 244 4.34 8.28 17.49
N TYR A 245 5.31 9.16 17.27
CA TYR A 245 6.63 9.02 17.91
C TYR A 245 6.56 9.06 19.45
N VAL A 246 5.56 9.72 20.02
CA VAL A 246 5.34 9.75 21.47
C VAL A 246 4.92 8.38 21.98
N GLU A 247 3.97 7.74 21.29
CA GLU A 247 3.55 6.36 21.58
C GLU A 247 4.72 5.38 21.42
N PHE A 248 5.63 5.63 20.46
CA PHE A 248 6.82 4.79 20.26
C PHE A 248 7.75 4.88 21.46
N LYS A 249 8.03 6.10 21.92
CA LYS A 249 8.84 6.33 23.12
C LYS A 249 8.20 5.74 24.36
N ALA A 250 6.88 5.88 24.51
CA ALA A 250 6.14 5.27 25.61
C ALA A 250 6.30 3.74 25.58
N ALA A 251 6.25 3.16 24.39
CA ALA A 251 6.45 1.73 24.20
C ALA A 251 7.87 1.27 24.59
N VAL A 252 8.90 1.94 24.06
CA VAL A 252 10.30 1.64 24.40
C VAL A 252 10.56 1.83 25.89
N SER A 253 10.03 2.89 26.50
CA SER A 253 10.20 3.16 27.94
C SER A 253 9.58 2.05 28.79
N SER A 254 8.37 1.60 28.45
CA SER A 254 7.69 0.52 29.14
C SER A 254 8.47 -0.80 29.05
N ALA A 255 9.01 -1.12 27.86
CA ALA A 255 9.84 -2.31 27.66
C ALA A 255 11.14 -2.25 28.49
N LYS A 256 11.79 -1.09 28.56
CA LYS A 256 12.99 -0.88 29.38
C LYS A 256 12.70 -1.05 30.87
N GLN A 257 11.59 -0.52 31.36
CA GLN A 257 11.19 -0.66 32.77
C GLN A 257 10.91 -2.12 33.12
N ALA A 258 10.22 -2.85 32.25
CA ALA A 258 9.94 -4.25 32.47
C ALA A 258 11.23 -5.10 32.46
N PHE A 259 12.20 -4.78 31.59
CA PHE A 259 13.39 -5.61 31.35
C PHE A 259 14.14 -6.00 32.62
N TYR A 260 14.27 -5.06 33.55
CA TYR A 260 14.96 -5.28 34.82
C TYR A 260 14.34 -6.38 35.68
N SER A 261 13.01 -6.52 35.69
CA SER A 261 12.35 -7.59 36.46
C SER A 261 12.39 -8.93 35.72
N TRP A 262 12.37 -8.91 34.39
CA TRP A 262 12.36 -10.12 33.56
C TRP A 262 13.68 -10.84 33.45
N LYS A 263 14.77 -10.07 33.31
CA LYS A 263 16.11 -10.67 33.25
C LYS A 263 16.40 -11.51 34.51
N ASN A 264 15.88 -11.07 35.66
CA ASN A 264 16.00 -11.72 36.96
C ASN A 264 14.91 -12.79 37.19
N THR A 265 13.96 -12.97 36.27
CA THR A 265 12.94 -14.03 36.39
C THR A 265 13.60 -15.38 36.13
N PRO A 266 13.44 -16.37 37.04
CA PRO A 266 14.03 -17.69 36.87
C PRO A 266 13.65 -18.36 35.55
N ILE A 267 14.61 -19.06 34.94
CA ILE A 267 14.46 -19.71 33.65
C ILE A 267 13.27 -20.69 33.59
N THR A 268 13.02 -21.41 34.67
CA THR A 268 11.89 -22.35 34.81
C THR A 268 10.54 -21.62 34.78
N THR A 269 10.47 -20.40 35.31
CA THR A 269 9.25 -19.57 35.24
C THR A 269 9.02 -19.06 33.82
N ARG A 270 10.10 -18.62 33.13
CA ARG A 270 10.02 -18.24 31.71
C ARG A 270 9.60 -19.42 30.82
N GLN A 271 10.09 -20.62 31.13
CA GLN A 271 9.72 -21.85 30.44
C GLN A 271 8.24 -22.20 30.60
N ARG A 272 7.70 -22.15 31.83
CA ARG A 272 6.25 -22.36 32.09
C ARG A 272 5.37 -21.40 31.31
N ILE A 273 5.85 -20.16 31.14
CA ILE A 273 5.17 -19.16 30.32
C ILE A 273 5.13 -19.57 28.84
N MET A 274 6.23 -20.11 28.29
CA MET A 274 6.26 -20.62 26.91
C MET A 274 5.35 -21.84 26.73
N PHE A 275 5.31 -22.78 27.68
CA PHE A 275 4.38 -23.91 27.64
C PHE A 275 2.92 -23.47 27.63
N LYS A 276 2.59 -22.46 28.43
CA LYS A 276 1.24 -21.88 28.42
C LYS A 276 0.94 -21.21 27.09
N LEU A 277 1.91 -20.50 26.50
CA LEU A 277 1.76 -19.94 25.16
C LEU A 277 1.49 -21.06 24.15
N LEU A 278 2.29 -22.13 24.15
CA LEU A 278 2.14 -23.28 23.27
C LEU A 278 0.71 -23.85 23.30
N GLU A 279 0.19 -24.14 24.50
CA GLU A 279 -1.18 -24.64 24.71
C GLU A 279 -2.23 -23.68 24.13
N LEU A 280 -2.04 -22.38 24.37
CA LEU A 280 -2.93 -21.31 23.95
C LEU A 280 -2.96 -21.15 22.42
N ILE A 281 -1.80 -21.24 21.76
CA ILE A 281 -1.73 -21.24 20.28
C ILE A 281 -2.40 -22.50 19.75
N GLY A 282 -2.06 -23.67 20.29
CA GLY A 282 -2.60 -24.97 19.89
C GLY A 282 -4.13 -25.04 19.93
N ARG A 283 -4.73 -24.51 21.01
CA ARG A 283 -6.19 -24.45 21.17
C ARG A 283 -6.89 -23.58 20.13
N ASP A 284 -6.26 -22.49 19.70
CA ASP A 284 -6.88 -21.46 18.84
C ASP A 284 -6.27 -21.41 17.42
N ILE A 285 -5.60 -22.48 16.96
CA ILE A 285 -4.99 -22.58 15.61
C ILE A 285 -5.97 -22.18 14.52
N ASP A 286 -7.19 -22.73 14.53
CA ASP A 286 -8.16 -22.48 13.46
C ASP A 286 -8.60 -21.02 13.39
N LYS A 287 -8.74 -20.36 14.55
CA LYS A 287 -9.07 -18.93 14.61
C LYS A 287 -7.92 -18.09 14.07
N LEU A 288 -6.68 -18.44 14.43
CA LEU A 288 -5.48 -17.77 13.94
C LEU A 288 -5.30 -17.97 12.43
N ALA A 289 -5.60 -19.15 11.92
CA ALA A 289 -5.53 -19.45 10.49
C ALA A 289 -6.62 -18.72 9.70
N MET A 290 -7.87 -18.75 10.17
CA MET A 290 -8.99 -18.02 9.57
C MET A 290 -8.67 -16.53 9.46
N ASN A 291 -8.10 -16.00 10.54
CA ASN A 291 -7.59 -14.66 10.56
C ASN A 291 -6.57 -14.45 9.42
N ILE A 292 -5.45 -15.16 9.41
CA ILE A 292 -4.42 -14.99 8.37
C ILE A 292 -4.99 -15.07 6.95
N THR A 293 -5.95 -15.97 6.70
CA THR A 293 -6.66 -16.06 5.42
C THR A 293 -7.44 -14.79 5.08
N ILE A 294 -8.16 -14.21 6.03
CA ILE A 294 -8.96 -13.00 5.83
C ILE A 294 -8.10 -11.79 5.49
N GLU A 295 -6.96 -11.57 6.16
CA GLU A 295 -6.17 -10.36 5.94
C GLU A 295 -5.05 -10.50 4.91
N GLN A 296 -4.41 -11.67 4.85
CA GLN A 296 -3.26 -11.90 3.97
C GLN A 296 -3.66 -12.58 2.65
N GLY A 297 -4.72 -13.41 2.66
CA GLY A 297 -5.24 -14.10 1.47
C GLY A 297 -4.68 -15.51 1.23
N LYS A 298 -3.86 -16.04 2.14
CA LYS A 298 -3.43 -17.45 2.12
C LYS A 298 -4.62 -18.39 2.18
N THR A 299 -4.51 -19.53 1.49
CA THR A 299 -5.47 -20.63 1.65
C THR A 299 -5.52 -21.07 3.12
N SER A 300 -6.68 -21.54 3.60
CA SER A 300 -6.86 -21.96 5.01
C SER A 300 -5.79 -22.97 5.44
N LYS A 301 -5.50 -23.96 4.60
CA LYS A 301 -4.43 -24.94 4.83
C LYS A 301 -3.03 -24.29 4.91
N GLY A 302 -2.76 -23.31 4.05
CA GLY A 302 -1.50 -22.56 4.07
C GLY A 302 -1.36 -21.68 5.31
N ALA A 303 -2.47 -21.11 5.79
CA ALA A 303 -2.53 -20.32 7.01
C ALA A 303 -2.37 -21.18 8.27
N GLN A 304 -2.99 -22.35 8.34
CA GLN A 304 -2.75 -23.33 9.41
C GLN A 304 -1.27 -23.76 9.42
N GLY A 305 -0.69 -24.03 8.25
CA GLY A 305 0.74 -24.33 8.13
C GLY A 305 1.63 -23.20 8.66
N ASP A 306 1.30 -21.94 8.39
CA ASP A 306 2.01 -20.76 8.93
C ASP A 306 1.98 -20.71 10.46
N VAL A 307 0.81 -20.97 11.07
CA VAL A 307 0.64 -21.01 12.53
C VAL A 307 1.41 -22.19 13.14
N LEU A 308 1.34 -23.37 12.52
CA LEU A 308 2.06 -24.57 12.97
C LEU A 308 3.58 -24.38 12.92
N ARG A 309 4.12 -23.79 11.85
CA ARG A 309 5.55 -23.45 11.76
C ARG A 309 5.97 -22.44 12.83
N GLY A 310 5.09 -21.52 13.17
CA GLY A 310 5.30 -20.64 14.31
C GLY A 310 5.27 -21.39 15.66
N LEU A 311 4.37 -22.35 15.81
CA LEU A 311 4.23 -23.19 17.00
C LEU A 311 5.48 -24.03 17.24
N GLU A 312 6.08 -24.63 16.21
CA GLU A 312 7.35 -25.38 16.27
C GLU A 312 8.47 -24.54 16.93
N VAL A 313 8.45 -23.22 16.76
CA VAL A 313 9.44 -22.33 17.38
C VAL A 313 9.13 -22.00 18.83
N VAL A 314 7.85 -22.00 19.21
CA VAL A 314 7.46 -21.95 20.63
C VAL A 314 7.92 -23.24 21.32
N GLU A 315 7.75 -24.39 20.67
CA GLU A 315 8.21 -25.69 21.19
C GLU A 315 9.73 -25.69 21.38
N HIS A 316 10.48 -25.20 20.38
CA HIS A 316 11.91 -25.03 20.51
C HIS A 316 12.29 -24.09 21.66
N ALA A 317 11.57 -22.97 21.82
CA ALA A 317 11.78 -22.02 22.90
C ALA A 317 11.46 -22.60 24.30
N CYS A 318 10.56 -23.59 24.40
CA CYS A 318 10.37 -24.34 25.65
C CYS A 318 11.66 -25.08 26.08
N GLY A 319 12.60 -25.34 25.16
CA GLY A 319 13.93 -25.88 25.45
C GLY A 319 14.97 -24.85 25.93
N MET A 320 14.58 -23.59 26.19
CA MET A 320 15.52 -22.49 26.53
C MET A 320 16.46 -22.78 27.70
N ALA A 321 16.05 -23.66 28.63
CA ALA A 321 16.85 -24.04 29.78
C ALA A 321 18.23 -24.56 29.38
N ASN A 322 18.25 -25.47 28.40
CA ASN A 322 19.48 -26.06 27.89
C ASN A 322 20.24 -25.10 26.98
N LEU A 323 19.53 -24.23 26.25
CA LEU A 323 20.13 -23.25 25.35
C LEU A 323 20.89 -22.12 26.07
N GLN A 324 20.57 -21.87 27.34
CA GLN A 324 21.25 -20.87 28.19
C GLN A 324 22.42 -21.43 29.01
N ILE A 325 22.68 -22.74 28.94
CA ILE A 325 23.81 -23.35 29.64
C ILE A 325 25.11 -22.68 29.16
N GLY A 326 25.90 -22.24 30.14
CA GLY A 326 27.23 -21.70 29.95
C GLY A 326 28.29 -22.80 29.79
N GLU A 327 29.52 -22.39 29.57
CA GLU A 327 30.65 -23.31 29.49
C GLU A 327 31.55 -23.11 30.72
N PHE A 328 32.14 -24.19 31.22
CA PHE A 328 33.05 -24.18 32.35
C PHE A 328 34.27 -25.03 32.01
N VAL A 329 35.45 -24.45 32.18
CA VAL A 329 36.74 -25.10 31.94
C VAL A 329 37.57 -24.98 33.23
N PRO A 330 37.73 -26.09 33.97
CA PRO A 330 38.58 -26.09 35.16
C PRO A 330 40.07 -26.05 34.76
N ASN A 331 40.89 -25.42 35.59
CA ASN A 331 42.35 -25.37 35.46
C ASN A 331 42.83 -25.00 34.04
N SER A 332 42.18 -24.01 33.44
CA SER A 332 42.60 -23.41 32.16
C SER A 332 44.03 -22.85 32.22
N SER A 333 44.47 -22.48 33.42
CA SER A 333 45.86 -22.21 33.79
C SER A 333 46.03 -22.56 35.28
N ASN A 334 47.28 -22.64 35.78
CA ASN A 334 47.57 -23.05 37.15
C ASN A 334 46.75 -22.25 38.18
N GLY A 335 45.75 -22.91 38.78
CA GLY A 335 44.86 -22.32 39.78
C GLY A 335 43.79 -21.37 39.23
N ILE A 336 43.55 -21.38 37.91
CA ILE A 336 42.58 -20.52 37.24
C ILE A 336 41.51 -21.36 36.52
N ASP A 337 40.28 -21.27 37.01
CA ASP A 337 39.08 -21.76 36.34
C ASP A 337 38.48 -20.67 35.46
N THR A 338 37.99 -21.06 34.28
CA THR A 338 37.33 -20.15 33.34
C THR A 338 35.88 -20.57 33.15
N TYR A 339 34.96 -19.60 33.11
CA TYR A 339 33.56 -19.87 32.84
C TYR A 339 32.93 -18.78 31.95
N CYS A 340 31.91 -19.19 31.20
CA CYS A 340 31.13 -18.32 30.34
C CYS A 340 29.67 -18.35 30.79
N ILE A 341 29.06 -17.18 30.96
CA ILE A 341 27.62 -17.04 31.22
C ILE A 341 26.93 -16.37 30.03
N ARG A 342 25.69 -16.77 29.76
CA ARG A 342 24.85 -16.16 28.72
C ARG A 342 23.84 -15.24 29.38
N GLU A 343 23.96 -13.94 29.14
CA GLU A 343 23.07 -12.92 29.71
C GLU A 343 22.18 -12.25 28.65
N PRO A 344 20.96 -11.83 29.02
CA PRO A 344 20.08 -11.11 28.12
C PRO A 344 20.64 -9.71 27.77
N LEU A 345 20.67 -9.33 26.49
CA LEU A 345 21.26 -8.08 26.00
C LEU A 345 20.46 -6.83 26.39
N GLY A 346 19.14 -6.91 26.37
CA GLY A 346 18.29 -5.74 26.60
C GLY A 346 16.93 -5.82 25.93
N VAL A 347 16.40 -4.65 25.58
CA VAL A 347 15.18 -4.51 24.79
C VAL A 347 15.53 -4.67 23.31
N CYS A 348 14.80 -5.55 22.63
CA CYS A 348 14.99 -5.83 21.20
C CYS A 348 13.81 -5.28 20.38
N ALA A 349 14.04 -4.98 19.10
CA ALA A 349 13.01 -4.49 18.18
C ALA A 349 12.85 -5.43 16.98
N GLY A 350 11.61 -5.64 16.54
CA GLY A 350 11.30 -6.54 15.43
C GLY A 350 10.47 -5.89 14.38
N ILE A 351 10.90 -6.10 13.15
CA ILE A 351 10.20 -5.62 11.97
C ILE A 351 9.88 -6.84 11.13
N CYS A 352 8.60 -7.18 11.06
CA CYS A 352 8.15 -8.37 10.37
C CYS A 352 7.55 -8.02 9.00
N PRO A 353 7.83 -8.81 7.95
CA PRO A 353 7.16 -8.71 6.67
C PRO A 353 5.75 -9.32 6.72
N VAL A 354 4.92 -8.97 5.73
CA VAL A 354 3.50 -9.37 5.65
C VAL A 354 3.26 -10.78 5.11
N ASN A 355 4.29 -11.46 4.60
CA ASN A 355 4.15 -12.74 3.91
C ASN A 355 3.91 -13.93 4.85
N TYR A 356 4.44 -13.89 6.08
CA TYR A 356 4.21 -14.91 7.10
C TYR A 356 3.84 -14.25 8.43
N PRO A 357 2.57 -13.82 8.58
CA PRO A 357 2.09 -13.05 9.72
C PRO A 357 2.12 -13.80 11.06
N ALA A 358 2.21 -15.14 11.07
CA ALA A 358 2.35 -15.91 12.31
C ALA A 358 3.78 -16.39 12.55
N MET A 359 4.38 -17.08 11.57
CA MET A 359 5.71 -17.65 11.72
C MET A 359 6.78 -16.59 11.99
N THR A 360 6.82 -15.49 11.22
CA THR A 360 7.91 -14.50 11.35
C THR A 360 7.90 -13.79 12.69
N PRO A 361 6.74 -13.29 13.18
CA PRO A 361 6.69 -12.72 14.52
C PRO A 361 7.07 -13.74 15.60
N LEU A 362 6.63 -15.00 15.51
CA LEU A 362 7.00 -16.02 16.50
C LEU A 362 8.50 -16.34 16.48
N TRP A 363 9.15 -16.35 15.31
CA TRP A 363 10.61 -16.49 15.19
C TRP A 363 11.38 -15.38 15.87
N VAL A 364 11.04 -14.12 15.57
CA VAL A 364 11.80 -12.97 16.09
C VAL A 364 11.48 -12.74 17.57
N CYS A 365 10.21 -12.86 17.95
CA CYS A 365 9.75 -12.52 19.29
C CYS A 365 10.09 -13.59 20.32
N LEU A 366 10.00 -14.89 19.99
CA LEU A 366 10.15 -15.94 21.00
C LEU A 366 11.59 -16.26 21.31
N VAL A 367 12.46 -16.22 20.31
CA VAL A 367 13.91 -16.31 20.55
C VAL A 367 14.34 -15.13 21.42
N SER A 368 13.82 -13.92 21.17
CA SER A 368 14.08 -12.75 22.02
C SER A 368 13.42 -12.86 23.41
N PHE A 369 12.18 -13.32 23.53
CA PHE A 369 11.46 -13.37 24.81
C PHE A 369 11.98 -14.49 25.73
N ALA A 370 12.35 -15.63 25.14
CA ALA A 370 12.94 -16.78 25.82
C ALA A 370 14.38 -16.54 26.25
N LEU A 371 15.18 -15.87 25.41
CA LEU A 371 16.63 -15.74 25.62
C LEU A 371 17.07 -14.32 26.03
N PHE A 372 16.44 -13.25 25.52
CA PHE A 372 16.93 -11.87 25.55
C PHE A 372 15.82 -10.78 25.60
N GLY A 373 15.10 -10.63 26.73
CA GLY A 373 14.39 -9.37 27.04
C GLY A 373 13.20 -8.92 26.14
N TYR A 374 12.59 -7.78 26.53
CA TYR A 374 11.30 -7.30 26.00
C TYR A 374 11.31 -6.77 24.57
N PHE A 375 10.12 -6.82 23.95
CA PHE A 375 9.97 -6.63 22.52
C PHE A 375 8.83 -5.70 22.10
N LEU A 376 9.02 -5.12 20.92
CA LEU A 376 8.14 -4.15 20.26
C LEU A 376 7.61 -4.78 18.95
N PHE A 377 6.29 -4.94 18.88
CA PHE A 377 5.58 -5.90 18.01
C PHE A 377 4.64 -5.20 17.00
N PRO A 378 4.24 -5.88 15.91
CA PRO A 378 3.05 -5.56 15.11
C PRO A 378 2.08 -6.77 14.96
N PHE A 379 0.90 -6.66 15.59
CA PHE A 379 -0.07 -7.68 16.10
C PHE A 379 -0.13 -9.15 15.61
N LEU A 380 -0.07 -10.12 16.53
CA LEU A 380 -0.61 -11.48 16.50
C LEU A 380 -0.35 -12.03 17.90
N PHE A 381 -1.37 -12.62 18.55
CA PHE A 381 -1.37 -13.16 19.92
C PHE A 381 -1.65 -12.20 21.08
N PHE A 382 -2.91 -11.83 21.32
CA PHE A 382 -3.23 -11.18 22.60
C PHE A 382 -4.57 -11.45 23.29
N TYR A 383 -5.47 -12.27 22.73
CA TYR A 383 -6.66 -12.69 23.51
C TYR A 383 -6.33 -13.77 24.56
N LEU A 384 -5.26 -14.51 24.34
CA LEU A 384 -4.87 -15.67 25.14
C LEU A 384 -4.15 -15.31 26.46
N PHE A 385 -3.47 -14.16 26.50
CA PHE A 385 -2.65 -13.73 27.64
C PHE A 385 -3.45 -13.20 28.85
N LYS A 386 -4.69 -12.72 28.65
CA LYS A 386 -5.47 -12.09 29.71
C LYS A 386 -6.11 -13.08 30.70
N LYS A 387 -6.27 -14.37 30.32
CA LYS A 387 -7.20 -15.26 31.04
C LYS A 387 -6.73 -15.75 32.43
N LYS A 388 -5.45 -15.69 32.82
CA LYS A 388 -5.02 -15.97 34.21
C LYS A 388 -3.66 -15.31 34.55
N LYS A 389 -3.71 -14.26 35.39
CA LYS A 389 -2.60 -13.61 36.14
C LYS A 389 -1.24 -13.59 35.41
N PHE A 390 -1.20 -12.98 34.24
CA PHE A 390 0.07 -12.62 33.60
C PHE A 390 0.49 -11.24 34.12
N ASN A 391 1.74 -11.07 34.55
CA ASN A 391 2.25 -9.75 34.91
C ASN A 391 2.40 -8.97 33.59
N SER A 392 1.40 -8.16 33.28
CA SER A 392 1.11 -7.68 31.92
C SER A 392 2.13 -6.70 31.36
N LYS A 393 3.07 -6.19 32.17
CA LYS A 393 4.06 -5.15 31.81
C LYS A 393 5.07 -5.55 30.73
N ASN A 394 4.96 -6.77 30.25
CA ASN A 394 6.03 -7.56 29.69
C ASN A 394 5.87 -7.75 28.18
N LEU A 395 4.97 -7.05 27.49
CA LEU A 395 4.85 -7.23 26.04
C LEU A 395 4.26 -5.97 25.41
N LEU A 396 4.81 -5.56 24.26
CA LEU A 396 4.56 -4.25 23.66
C LEU A 396 4.44 -4.32 22.14
N VAL A 397 3.48 -3.59 21.58
CA VAL A 397 3.10 -3.54 20.16
C VAL A 397 3.00 -2.07 19.73
N PHE A 398 3.61 -1.72 18.60
CA PHE A 398 3.71 -0.36 18.06
C PHE A 398 3.64 -0.34 16.52
N TYR A 399 3.04 0.71 15.93
CA TYR A 399 2.95 0.87 14.47
C TYR A 399 3.58 2.17 13.96
N GLY A 400 4.59 2.09 13.09
CA GLY A 400 5.31 3.27 12.57
C GLY A 400 5.51 3.30 11.05
N ILE A 401 5.67 4.51 10.51
CA ILE A 401 5.54 4.96 9.10
C ILE A 401 6.45 4.28 8.05
N SER A 402 7.32 3.34 8.39
CA SER A 402 8.24 2.71 7.43
C SER A 402 8.09 1.21 7.22
N CYS A 403 7.10 0.56 7.84
CA CYS A 403 6.91 -0.88 7.68
C CYS A 403 5.44 -1.20 7.50
N PHE A 404 5.09 -1.63 6.28
CA PHE A 404 3.77 -2.19 5.97
C PHE A 404 3.55 -3.40 6.88
N LEU A 405 2.74 -3.21 7.90
CA LEU A 405 2.41 -4.20 8.91
C LEU A 405 0.90 -4.21 9.05
N PHE A 406 0.28 -5.16 8.35
CA PHE A 406 -1.11 -5.53 8.51
C PHE A 406 -1.18 -6.59 9.59
N LEU A 407 -1.98 -6.40 10.65
CA LEU A 407 -2.57 -7.51 11.41
C LEU A 407 -3.69 -7.13 12.41
N PHE A 408 -4.75 -7.93 12.34
CA PHE A 408 -5.71 -8.54 13.29
C PHE A 408 -6.30 -7.86 14.51
N VAL A 409 -7.64 -7.91 14.55
CA VAL A 409 -8.46 -7.92 15.77
C VAL A 409 -9.33 -9.18 15.83
N LEU A 410 -9.25 -9.91 16.94
CA LEU A 410 -10.27 -10.90 17.31
C LEU A 410 -11.42 -10.16 18.02
N ARG A 411 -12.60 -10.16 17.40
CA ARG A 411 -13.86 -9.71 17.99
C ARG A 411 -14.33 -10.74 19.04
N PHE A 412 -14.56 -10.30 20.27
CA PHE A 412 -15.48 -10.95 21.21
C PHE A 412 -16.60 -9.95 21.53
N PRO A 413 -17.89 -10.31 21.38
CA PRO A 413 -18.98 -9.52 21.93
C PRO A 413 -18.97 -9.60 23.46
N CYS A 414 -19.11 -8.44 24.12
CA CYS A 414 -19.08 -8.22 25.57
C CYS A 414 -20.30 -8.79 26.34
N ALA A 415 -20.82 -9.98 25.99
CA ALA A 415 -22.11 -10.43 26.53
C ALA A 415 -22.10 -11.75 27.32
N PHE A 416 -20.95 -12.36 27.62
CA PHE A 416 -20.93 -13.71 28.20
C PHE A 416 -19.78 -13.97 29.18
N PHE A 417 -19.52 -13.12 30.18
CA PHE A 417 -18.56 -13.47 31.24
C PHE A 417 -18.89 -12.78 32.58
N ASP A 418 -20.03 -13.13 33.17
CA ASP A 418 -20.19 -13.21 34.62
C ASP A 418 -20.18 -14.69 35.02
N SER A 419 -19.03 -15.17 35.51
CA SER A 419 -18.84 -16.29 36.48
C SER A 419 -17.36 -16.62 36.65
#